data_AF-A0AA86JL09-F1
#
_entry.id   AF-A0AA86JL09-F1
#
_cell.length_a   1.000
_cell.length_b   1.000
_cell.length_c   1.000
_cell.angle_alpha   90.00
_cell.angle_beta   90.00
_cell.angle_gamma   90.00
#
_symmetry.space_group_name_H-M   'P 1'
#
loop_
_entity.id
_entity.type
_entity.pdbx_description
1 polymer ?
#
loop_
_entity_poly.entity_id
_entity_poly.type
_entity_poly.pdbx_seq_one_letter_code
_entity_poly.pdbx_strand_id
1 'polypeptide(L)'
;MLGGFVAEQDDKLGIGCAVLVDPKKAEAPEIEAAADELKSRRIFVRGYVGPAANVLDVSRMVELFPYDLLVIATHCGDAPGWRWTYEFADSSGKPRHLEVDTAIGVALSDCDDDKVLITQLYNFVSLDGVSWHDPDRESKLVVGAAIVDFTARIDELEPVLKTPVDRVHGAAVLQMHDNNYLPIPRAVAGHGSPVILNNACASWHRLSETFILGGARAYFGTLYPVTVYDAEPVTTGLLGKHFGKPLPVALWASQREAYGVNSHRCPYVMAGIFPQRLRTKFRDVPAETVKTLLQTARQYKRQLKNEVGLSEKTKEGIKDTFEYLEREAKGLYERWISPRNIANPPANPTRHN
;
A
#
# COMPACT_ATOMS: atom_id res chain seq x y z
N MET A 1 -8.50 -10.88 8.26
CA MET A 1 -8.09 -12.32 8.28
C MET A 1 -9.17 -13.29 7.80
N LEU A 2 -10.43 -13.23 8.24
CA LEU A 2 -11.49 -14.18 7.79
C LEU A 2 -11.61 -14.24 6.25
N GLY A 3 -11.52 -13.10 5.57
CA GLY A 3 -11.57 -13.00 4.10
C GLY A 3 -10.52 -13.82 3.36
N GLY A 4 -9.34 -14.06 3.95
CA GLY A 4 -8.33 -14.91 3.33
C GLY A 4 -8.70 -16.40 3.35
N PHE A 5 -9.17 -16.93 4.48
CA PHE A 5 -9.65 -18.32 4.51
C PHE A 5 -10.86 -18.56 3.60
N VAL A 6 -11.72 -17.54 3.45
CA VAL A 6 -12.80 -17.55 2.46
C VAL A 6 -12.23 -17.59 1.04
N ALA A 7 -11.21 -16.79 0.71
CA ALA A 7 -10.61 -16.76 -0.63
C ALA A 7 -10.00 -18.10 -1.10
N GLU A 8 -9.67 -19.01 -0.18
CA GLU A 8 -9.13 -20.34 -0.52
C GLU A 8 -10.21 -21.40 -0.77
N GLN A 9 -11.49 -21.13 -0.46
CA GLN A 9 -12.57 -22.08 -0.75
C GLN A 9 -12.71 -22.31 -2.27
N ASP A 10 -13.03 -23.54 -2.68
CA ASP A 10 -13.04 -23.95 -4.10
C ASP A 10 -14.13 -23.26 -4.93
N ASP A 11 -15.21 -22.80 -4.29
CA ASP A 11 -16.32 -22.08 -4.93
C ASP A 11 -16.01 -20.58 -5.13
N LYS A 12 -14.99 -20.04 -4.45
CA LYS A 12 -14.69 -18.60 -4.40
C LYS A 12 -13.85 -18.12 -5.58
N LEU A 13 -13.88 -16.80 -5.75
CA LEU A 13 -13.26 -16.11 -6.87
C LEU A 13 -11.74 -16.14 -6.71
N GLY A 14 -11.05 -16.57 -7.76
CA GLY A 14 -9.60 -16.42 -7.88
C GLY A 14 -9.21 -15.01 -8.33
N ILE A 15 -7.97 -14.84 -8.74
CA ILE A 15 -7.43 -13.61 -9.30
C ILE A 15 -8.09 -13.36 -10.66
N GLY A 16 -8.80 -12.25 -10.74
CA GLY A 16 -9.36 -11.70 -11.98
C GLY A 16 -8.76 -10.35 -12.33
N CYS A 17 -8.43 -9.53 -11.34
CA CYS A 17 -7.77 -8.24 -11.54
C CYS A 17 -6.41 -8.18 -10.84
N ALA A 18 -5.37 -7.83 -11.58
CA ALA A 18 -4.05 -7.52 -11.06
C ALA A 18 -3.69 -6.06 -11.34
N VAL A 19 -3.11 -5.40 -10.35
CA VAL A 19 -2.58 -4.04 -10.48
C VAL A 19 -1.06 -4.09 -10.41
N LEU A 20 -0.40 -3.38 -11.32
CA LEU A 20 1.06 -3.27 -11.38
C LEU A 20 1.46 -1.80 -11.21
N VAL A 21 2.42 -1.53 -10.34
CA VAL A 21 2.89 -0.17 -10.02
C VAL A 21 4.39 -0.06 -10.30
N ASP A 22 4.75 0.85 -11.21
CA ASP A 22 6.12 1.20 -11.60
C ASP A 22 6.26 2.72 -11.77
N PRO A 23 6.73 3.46 -10.75
CA PRO A 23 6.93 4.90 -10.85
C PRO A 23 8.14 5.32 -11.69
N LYS A 24 8.87 4.38 -12.31
CA LYS A 24 10.10 4.62 -13.08
C LYS A 24 11.21 5.31 -12.28
N LYS A 25 11.26 5.02 -10.97
CA LYS A 25 12.34 5.47 -10.07
C LYS A 25 13.50 4.48 -9.96
N ALA A 26 13.26 3.24 -10.34
CA ALA A 26 14.24 2.18 -10.48
C ALA A 26 13.94 1.38 -11.76
N GLU A 27 14.91 0.65 -12.28
CA GLU A 27 14.64 -0.37 -13.29
C GLU A 27 13.78 -1.47 -12.67
N ALA A 28 12.69 -1.83 -13.35
CA ALA A 28 11.70 -2.78 -12.86
C ALA A 28 11.17 -3.72 -13.97
N PRO A 29 12.03 -4.47 -14.68
CA PRO A 29 11.58 -5.39 -15.72
C PRO A 29 10.63 -6.48 -15.20
N GLU A 30 10.65 -6.77 -13.89
CA GLU A 30 9.67 -7.65 -13.26
C GLU A 30 8.21 -7.21 -13.48
N ILE A 31 7.94 -5.93 -13.72
CA ILE A 31 6.59 -5.41 -13.93
C ILE A 31 6.10 -5.79 -15.32
N GLU A 32 6.96 -5.66 -16.33
CA GLU A 32 6.65 -6.10 -17.69
C GLU A 32 6.51 -7.63 -17.74
N ALA A 33 7.44 -8.35 -17.11
CA ALA A 33 7.40 -9.81 -17.04
C ALA A 33 6.16 -10.32 -16.27
N ALA A 34 5.79 -9.66 -15.16
CA ALA A 34 4.54 -9.95 -14.44
C ALA A 34 3.31 -9.72 -15.32
N ALA A 35 3.27 -8.61 -16.07
CA ALA A 35 2.16 -8.32 -16.97
C ALA A 35 1.97 -9.43 -18.01
N ASP A 36 3.06 -9.95 -18.58
CA ASP A 36 2.99 -10.97 -19.62
C ASP A 36 2.57 -12.34 -19.05
N GLU A 37 3.10 -12.75 -17.90
CA GLU A 37 2.65 -13.95 -17.18
C GLU A 37 1.14 -13.87 -16.84
N LEU A 38 0.68 -12.73 -16.35
CA LEU A 38 -0.73 -12.53 -15.97
C LEU A 38 -1.66 -12.50 -17.20
N LYS A 39 -1.26 -11.85 -18.29
CA LYS A 39 -2.01 -11.83 -19.55
C LYS A 39 -2.16 -13.21 -20.16
N SER A 40 -1.11 -14.04 -20.12
CA SER A 40 -1.16 -15.43 -20.61
C SER A 40 -2.26 -16.25 -19.92
N ARG A 41 -2.61 -15.85 -18.70
CA ARG A 41 -3.66 -16.45 -17.84
C ARG A 41 -5.01 -15.75 -17.94
N ARG A 42 -5.17 -14.79 -18.86
CA ARG A 42 -6.39 -13.97 -19.06
C ARG A 42 -6.81 -13.19 -17.80
N ILE A 43 -5.84 -12.78 -16.99
CA ILE A 43 -6.09 -11.87 -15.86
C ILE A 43 -6.16 -10.45 -16.42
N PHE A 44 -7.12 -9.66 -15.94
CA PHE A 44 -7.21 -8.24 -16.28
C PHE A 44 -6.10 -7.48 -15.56
N VAL A 45 -5.19 -6.87 -16.33
CA VAL A 45 -4.03 -6.15 -15.80
C VAL A 45 -4.25 -4.64 -15.91
N ARG A 46 -4.12 -3.93 -14.80
CA ARG A 46 -4.10 -2.46 -14.75
C ARG A 46 -2.72 -1.97 -14.34
N GLY A 47 -2.07 -1.16 -15.18
CA GLY A 47 -0.77 -0.58 -14.87
C GLY A 47 -0.88 0.86 -14.39
N TYR A 48 -0.10 1.21 -13.38
CA TYR A 48 0.24 2.57 -12.96
C TYR A 48 1.73 2.73 -13.23
N VAL A 49 2.08 3.41 -14.32
CA VAL A 49 3.47 3.49 -14.81
C VAL A 49 3.88 4.94 -15.03
N GLY A 50 5.09 5.30 -14.58
CA GLY A 50 5.63 6.66 -14.71
C GLY A 50 4.71 7.68 -14.03
N PRO A 51 4.32 8.78 -14.70
CA PRO A 51 3.45 9.81 -14.10
C PRO A 51 2.13 9.32 -13.51
N ALA A 52 1.60 8.20 -14.01
CA ALA A 52 0.38 7.60 -13.46
C ALA A 52 0.61 6.95 -12.08
N ALA A 53 1.84 6.56 -11.74
CA ALA A 53 2.21 6.06 -10.42
C ALA A 53 2.62 7.21 -9.49
N ASN A 54 1.76 8.22 -9.36
CA ASN A 54 1.89 9.29 -8.37
C ASN A 54 1.26 8.88 -7.01
N VAL A 55 1.59 9.61 -5.94
CA VAL A 55 1.13 9.29 -4.58
C VAL A 55 -0.39 9.27 -4.48
N LEU A 56 -1.10 10.21 -5.11
CA LEU A 56 -2.55 10.32 -5.00
C LEU A 56 -3.26 9.13 -5.67
N ASP A 57 -2.92 8.83 -6.91
CA ASP A 57 -3.54 7.76 -7.67
C ASP A 57 -3.22 6.38 -7.08
N VAL A 58 -1.98 6.15 -6.65
CA VAL A 58 -1.59 4.89 -6.01
C VAL A 58 -2.25 4.72 -4.64
N SER A 59 -2.31 5.77 -3.82
CA SER A 59 -2.98 5.69 -2.51
C SER A 59 -4.47 5.40 -2.64
N ARG A 60 -5.18 6.11 -3.54
CA ARG A 60 -6.59 5.85 -3.85
C ARG A 60 -6.80 4.46 -4.43
N MET A 61 -5.93 4.02 -5.34
CA MET A 61 -6.00 2.68 -5.91
C MET A 61 -5.86 1.61 -4.82
N VAL A 62 -4.84 1.73 -3.97
CA VAL A 62 -4.58 0.78 -2.88
C VAL A 62 -5.81 0.66 -1.99
N GLU A 63 -6.43 1.77 -1.61
CA GLU A 63 -7.56 1.74 -0.67
C GLU A 63 -8.89 1.37 -1.32
N LEU A 64 -9.20 1.95 -2.47
CA LEU A 64 -10.57 2.03 -3.00
C LEU A 64 -10.80 1.16 -4.24
N PHE A 65 -9.80 0.96 -5.08
CA PHE A 65 -9.96 0.23 -6.34
C PHE A 65 -10.02 -1.28 -6.08
N PRO A 66 -11.01 -2.03 -6.57
CA PRO A 66 -11.06 -3.48 -6.38
C PRO A 66 -9.98 -4.21 -7.19
N TYR A 67 -9.11 -4.97 -6.51
CA TYR A 67 -8.11 -5.83 -7.13
C TYR A 67 -7.85 -7.11 -6.31
N ASP A 68 -7.29 -8.14 -6.95
CA ASP A 68 -7.00 -9.43 -6.31
C ASP A 68 -5.50 -9.65 -6.10
N LEU A 69 -4.67 -9.01 -6.93
CA LEU A 69 -3.21 -9.04 -6.88
C LEU A 69 -2.66 -7.62 -7.08
N LEU A 70 -1.69 -7.23 -6.27
CA LEU A 70 -0.93 -6.00 -6.45
C LEU A 70 0.56 -6.34 -6.53
N VAL A 71 1.24 -5.83 -7.56
CA VAL A 71 2.71 -5.91 -7.69
C VAL A 71 3.25 -4.50 -7.69
N ILE A 72 4.17 -4.21 -6.77
CA ILE A 72 4.84 -2.90 -6.65
C ILE A 72 6.33 -3.12 -6.87
N ALA A 73 6.93 -2.32 -7.76
CA ALA A 73 8.36 -2.26 -7.95
C ALA A 73 8.83 -0.80 -7.87
N THR A 74 9.56 -0.46 -6.82
CA THR A 74 10.14 0.88 -6.60
C THR A 74 11.22 0.83 -5.52
N HIS A 75 11.84 1.96 -5.20
CA HIS A 75 12.65 2.12 -4.00
C HIS A 75 11.78 2.19 -2.75
N CYS A 76 12.24 1.49 -1.71
CA CYS A 76 11.67 1.55 -0.36
C CYS A 76 12.79 1.74 0.65
N GLY A 77 12.51 2.51 1.69
CA GLY A 77 13.46 2.74 2.75
C GLY A 77 13.05 3.84 3.71
N ASP A 78 14.04 4.28 4.49
CA ASP A 78 13.86 5.42 5.37
C ASP A 78 13.99 6.72 4.57
N ALA A 79 13.32 7.77 5.05
CA ALA A 79 13.30 9.09 4.42
C ALA A 79 13.87 10.15 5.36
N PRO A 80 14.40 11.26 4.82
CA PRO A 80 14.69 12.44 5.63
C PRO A 80 13.42 12.98 6.28
N GLY A 81 13.59 13.69 7.39
CA GLY A 81 12.48 14.19 8.18
C GLY A 81 12.92 15.14 9.28
N TRP A 82 12.16 15.18 10.36
CA TRP A 82 12.42 16.08 11.49
C TRP A 82 12.30 15.37 12.83
N ARG A 83 13.23 15.65 13.74
CA ARG A 83 13.06 15.37 15.16
C ARG A 83 12.32 16.53 15.81
N TRP A 84 11.17 16.24 16.40
CA TRP A 84 10.36 17.19 17.13
C TRP A 84 10.39 16.85 18.61
N THR A 85 10.61 17.87 19.43
CA THR A 85 10.59 17.75 20.88
C THR A 85 9.35 18.43 21.42
N TYR A 86 8.58 17.71 22.22
CA TYR A 86 7.34 18.17 22.84
C TYR A 86 7.50 18.22 24.35
N GLU A 87 7.00 19.30 24.94
CA GLU A 87 6.89 19.45 26.39
C GLU A 87 5.43 19.62 26.77
N PHE A 88 4.91 18.70 27.58
CA PHE A 88 3.51 18.71 27.99
C PHE A 88 3.32 18.05 29.36
N ALA A 89 2.27 18.40 30.08
CA ALA A 89 1.85 17.65 31.26
C ALA A 89 0.92 16.51 30.83
N ASP A 90 1.20 15.30 31.30
CA ASP A 90 0.28 14.16 31.15
C ASP A 90 -0.92 14.27 32.11
N SER A 91 -1.90 13.40 31.95
CA SER A 91 -3.13 13.37 32.75
C SER A 91 -2.88 13.07 34.24
N SER A 92 -1.69 12.56 34.58
CA SER A 92 -1.26 12.37 35.97
C SER A 92 -0.61 13.61 36.57
N GLY A 93 -0.50 14.70 35.80
CA GLY A 93 0.13 15.95 36.19
C GLY A 93 1.66 15.92 36.09
N LYS A 94 2.26 14.86 35.54
CA LYS A 94 3.71 14.76 35.39
C LYS A 94 4.14 15.54 34.14
N PRO A 95 5.13 16.46 34.24
CA PRO A 95 5.73 17.08 33.06
C PRO A 95 6.49 16.02 32.25
N ARG A 96 6.25 16.01 30.95
CA ARG A 96 6.82 15.08 29.98
C ARG A 96 7.66 15.80 28.96
N HIS A 97 8.77 15.17 28.60
CA HIS A 97 9.64 15.59 27.52
C HIS A 97 9.71 14.47 26.49
N LEU A 98 9.07 14.65 25.34
CA LEU A 98 8.91 13.60 24.33
C LEU A 98 9.61 13.99 23.04
N GLU A 99 10.52 13.15 22.57
CA GLU A 99 11.15 13.31 21.25
C GLU A 99 10.57 12.30 20.26
N VAL A 100 10.18 12.80 19.10
CA VAL A 100 9.65 11.99 17.99
C VAL A 100 10.34 12.35 16.69
N ASP A 101 10.69 11.35 15.89
CA ASP A 101 11.11 11.54 14.51
C ASP A 101 9.88 11.49 13.61
N THR A 102 9.81 12.42 12.66
CA THR A 102 8.66 12.60 11.79
C THR A 102 9.04 12.50 10.33
N ALA A 103 8.36 11.61 9.61
CA ALA A 103 8.47 11.49 8.16
C ALA A 103 7.13 11.88 7.53
N ILE A 104 7.18 12.54 6.37
CA ILE A 104 6.01 13.06 5.68
C ILE A 104 5.91 12.46 4.28
N GLY A 105 4.70 12.04 3.92
CA GLY A 105 4.29 11.73 2.56
C GLY A 105 3.34 12.81 2.06
N VAL A 106 3.51 13.22 0.81
CA VAL A 106 2.74 14.30 0.20
C VAL A 106 2.07 13.77 -1.06
N ALA A 107 0.76 13.94 -1.16
CA ALA A 107 0.02 13.76 -2.40
C ALA A 107 -0.50 15.12 -2.86
N LEU A 108 -0.19 15.48 -4.10
CA LEU A 108 -0.74 16.68 -4.73
C LEU A 108 -2.23 16.44 -5.02
N SER A 109 -3.09 17.41 -4.76
CA SER A 109 -4.52 17.32 -5.07
C SER A 109 -4.76 17.48 -6.58
N ASP A 110 -5.70 16.71 -7.14
CA ASP A 110 -6.09 16.85 -8.56
C ASP A 110 -7.04 18.03 -8.81
N CYS A 111 -7.73 18.51 -7.77
CA CYS A 111 -8.89 19.39 -7.91
C CYS A 111 -8.66 20.79 -7.34
N ASP A 112 -7.59 20.99 -6.58
CA ASP A 112 -7.28 22.24 -5.91
C ASP A 112 -5.76 22.37 -5.78
N ASP A 113 -5.16 23.19 -6.64
CA ASP A 113 -3.71 23.39 -6.71
C ASP A 113 -3.13 23.98 -5.39
N ASP A 114 -3.98 24.55 -4.52
CA ASP A 114 -3.57 25.10 -3.23
C ASP A 114 -3.66 24.09 -2.08
N LYS A 115 -4.11 22.85 -2.33
CA LYS A 115 -4.25 21.81 -1.31
C LYS A 115 -3.36 20.59 -1.58
N VAL A 116 -2.77 20.07 -0.50
CA VAL A 116 -2.02 18.81 -0.51
C VAL A 116 -2.53 17.87 0.56
N LEU A 117 -2.57 16.58 0.25
CA LEU A 117 -2.81 15.54 1.23
C LEU A 117 -1.48 15.19 1.90
N ILE A 118 -1.43 15.37 3.22
CA ILE A 118 -0.26 15.07 4.03
C ILE A 118 -0.53 13.82 4.86
N THR A 119 0.34 12.83 4.71
CA THR A 119 0.44 11.70 5.63
C THR A 119 1.67 11.91 6.50
N GLN A 120 1.49 11.94 7.81
CA GLN A 120 2.58 12.11 8.75
C GLN A 120 2.77 10.86 9.60
N LEU A 121 4.01 10.41 9.66
CA LEU A 121 4.44 9.37 10.57
C LEU A 121 5.13 9.99 11.78
N TYR A 122 4.77 9.52 12.97
CA TYR A 122 5.52 9.74 14.21
C TYR A 122 6.22 8.44 14.62
N ASN A 123 7.53 8.50 14.79
CA ASN A 123 8.34 7.42 15.37
C ASN A 123 8.92 7.90 16.70
N PHE A 124 8.62 7.21 17.80
CA PHE A 124 9.03 7.67 19.11
C PHE A 124 10.54 7.40 19.34
N VAL A 125 11.28 8.43 19.75
CA VAL A 125 12.73 8.36 19.98
C VAL A 125 13.05 8.21 21.46
N SER A 126 12.56 9.16 22.28
CA SER A 126 12.82 9.18 23.72
C SER A 126 11.64 9.78 24.49
N LEU A 127 11.48 9.37 25.74
CA LEU A 127 10.53 9.98 26.69
C LEU A 127 11.27 10.25 28.00
N ASP A 128 11.17 11.47 28.51
CA ASP A 128 11.83 11.95 29.73
C ASP A 128 13.35 11.68 29.74
N GLY A 129 13.99 11.77 28.56
CA GLY A 129 15.42 11.51 28.36
C GLY A 129 15.81 10.03 28.24
N VAL A 130 14.86 9.09 28.33
CA VAL A 130 15.10 7.66 28.15
C VAL A 130 14.77 7.26 26.72
N SER A 131 15.74 6.69 26.01
CA SER A 131 15.55 6.18 24.65
C SER A 131 14.58 5.00 24.64
N TRP A 132 13.70 4.95 23.64
CA TRP A 132 12.83 3.79 23.41
C TRP A 132 13.60 2.52 23.09
N HIS A 133 14.86 2.63 22.65
CA HIS A 133 15.70 1.49 22.32
C HIS A 133 16.66 1.10 23.47
N ASP A 134 16.59 1.77 24.63
CA ASP A 134 17.37 1.39 25.81
C ASP A 134 16.89 0.01 26.34
N PRO A 135 17.78 -1.00 26.47
CA PRO A 135 17.41 -2.32 26.98
C PRO A 135 16.84 -2.30 28.40
N ASP A 136 17.22 -1.31 29.21
CA ASP A 136 16.78 -1.18 30.61
C ASP A 136 15.65 -0.16 30.78
N ARG A 137 15.00 0.27 29.68
CA ARG A 137 13.98 1.34 29.68
C ARG A 137 12.86 1.11 30.70
N GLU A 138 12.43 -0.13 30.91
CA GLU A 138 11.33 -0.45 31.82
C GLU A 138 11.64 -0.10 33.28
N SER A 139 12.93 -0.14 33.66
CA SER A 139 13.38 0.24 34.99
C SER A 139 13.57 1.75 35.15
N LYS A 140 13.82 2.48 34.05
CA LYS A 140 14.16 3.90 34.02
C LYS A 140 12.97 4.81 33.67
N LEU A 141 11.97 4.27 32.97
CA LEU A 141 10.89 5.04 32.36
C LEU A 141 9.51 4.56 32.82
N VAL A 142 8.80 5.44 33.50
CA VAL A 142 7.37 5.27 33.78
C VAL A 142 6.57 5.94 32.67
N VAL A 143 6.09 5.16 31.70
CA VAL A 143 5.34 5.67 30.53
C VAL A 143 3.99 6.26 30.97
N GLY A 144 3.23 5.55 31.81
CA GLY A 144 1.93 6.01 32.29
C GLY A 144 0.96 6.35 31.15
N ALA A 145 0.25 7.48 31.27
CA ALA A 145 -0.68 7.97 30.26
C ALA A 145 -0.01 8.78 29.12
N ALA A 146 1.30 9.04 29.21
CA ALA A 146 1.98 10.03 28.36
C ALA A 146 1.75 9.84 26.84
N ILE A 147 1.86 8.61 26.34
CA ILE A 147 1.71 8.34 24.90
C ILE A 147 0.25 8.43 24.45
N VAL A 148 -0.69 8.00 25.31
CA VAL A 148 -2.13 8.11 25.03
C VAL A 148 -2.55 9.57 25.01
N ASP A 149 -2.11 10.35 25.99
CA ASP A 149 -2.41 11.78 26.08
C ASP A 149 -1.78 12.57 24.93
N PHE A 150 -0.53 12.25 24.57
CA PHE A 150 0.12 12.85 23.42
C PHE A 150 -0.66 12.57 22.13
N THR A 151 -1.04 11.32 21.90
CA THR A 151 -1.75 10.93 20.67
C THR A 151 -3.13 11.58 20.60
N ALA A 152 -3.81 11.74 21.74
CA ALA A 152 -5.11 12.39 21.81
C ALA A 152 -5.04 13.91 21.59
N ARG A 153 -3.90 14.54 21.87
CA ARG A 153 -3.71 16.00 21.87
C ARG A 153 -2.72 16.46 20.80
N ILE A 154 -2.38 15.61 19.84
CA ILE A 154 -1.30 15.88 18.88
C ILE A 154 -1.58 17.14 18.04
N ASP A 155 -2.85 17.43 17.75
CA ASP A 155 -3.29 18.62 17.03
C ASP A 155 -3.30 19.90 17.89
N GLU A 156 -3.17 19.77 19.21
CA GLU A 156 -3.14 20.88 20.18
C GLU A 156 -1.73 21.25 20.63
N LEU A 157 -0.77 20.33 20.46
CA LEU A 157 0.60 20.47 20.94
C LEU A 157 1.49 21.01 19.83
N GLU A 158 2.24 22.06 20.14
CA GLU A 158 3.33 22.55 19.30
C GLU A 158 4.67 22.07 19.86
N PRO A 159 5.59 21.58 19.03
CA PRO A 159 6.90 21.18 19.50
C PRO A 159 7.75 22.41 19.84
N VAL A 160 8.45 22.33 20.96
CA VAL A 160 9.35 23.38 21.46
C VAL A 160 10.66 23.44 20.67
N LEU A 161 11.04 22.35 20.00
CA LEU A 161 12.23 22.25 19.16
C LEU A 161 11.95 21.39 17.92
N LYS A 162 12.47 21.82 16.77
CA LYS A 162 12.46 21.08 15.51
C LYS A 162 13.88 21.00 14.95
N THR A 163 14.41 19.80 14.75
CA THR A 163 15.76 19.57 14.22
C THR A 163 15.67 18.67 13.00
N PRO A 164 16.29 19.01 11.85
CA PRO A 164 16.28 18.13 10.69
C PRO A 164 17.04 16.84 10.99
N VAL A 165 16.55 15.72 10.46
CA VAL A 165 17.23 14.41 10.52
C VAL A 165 17.33 13.83 9.12
N ASP A 166 18.50 13.28 8.78
CA ASP A 166 18.73 12.71 7.45
C ASP A 166 17.92 11.43 7.21
N ARG A 167 17.54 10.75 8.30
CA ARG A 167 16.90 9.44 8.24
C ARG A 167 15.95 9.21 9.41
N VAL A 168 14.66 9.10 9.11
CA VAL A 168 13.63 8.62 10.03
C VAL A 168 13.55 7.11 9.92
N HIS A 169 14.10 6.41 10.91
CA HIS A 169 14.16 4.96 10.93
C HIS A 169 12.77 4.32 10.95
N GLY A 170 12.56 3.31 10.10
CA GLY A 170 11.30 2.59 10.00
C GLY A 170 10.20 3.37 9.29
N ALA A 171 10.52 4.43 8.54
CA ALA A 171 9.54 5.17 7.76
C ALA A 171 8.96 4.30 6.63
N ALA A 172 9.80 3.48 6.02
CA ALA A 172 9.44 2.55 4.93
C ALA A 172 8.61 3.24 3.84
N VAL A 173 9.06 4.41 3.37
CA VAL A 173 8.42 5.14 2.29
C VAL A 173 8.57 4.37 0.99
N LEU A 174 7.56 4.41 0.13
CA LEU A 174 7.65 3.98 -1.26
C LEU A 174 7.86 5.21 -2.14
N GLN A 175 8.92 5.23 -2.93
CA GLN A 175 9.19 6.35 -3.81
C GLN A 175 8.24 6.32 -5.02
N MET A 176 7.30 7.25 -5.12
CA MET A 176 6.39 7.36 -6.27
C MET A 176 6.98 8.31 -7.32
N HIS A 177 6.25 8.53 -8.42
CA HIS A 177 6.70 9.40 -9.49
C HIS A 177 6.98 10.85 -9.02
N ASP A 178 6.06 11.40 -8.24
CA ASP A 178 6.08 12.77 -7.75
C ASP A 178 6.70 12.91 -6.36
N ASN A 179 6.30 12.08 -5.39
CA ASN A 179 6.67 12.21 -3.99
C ASN A 179 6.82 10.86 -3.27
N ASN A 180 7.13 10.91 -1.97
CA ASN A 180 7.15 9.70 -1.13
C ASN A 180 5.72 9.33 -0.70
N TYR A 181 5.34 8.08 -0.94
CA TYR A 181 4.13 7.49 -0.41
C TYR A 181 4.42 6.79 0.92
N LEU A 182 3.70 7.16 1.97
CA LEU A 182 3.64 6.46 3.26
C LEU A 182 2.37 5.61 3.33
N PRO A 183 2.43 4.28 3.09
CA PRO A 183 1.24 3.45 3.05
C PRO A 183 0.69 3.19 4.45
N ILE A 184 -0.46 3.79 4.75
CA ILE A 184 -1.25 3.52 5.97
C ILE A 184 -2.71 3.26 5.57
N PRO A 185 -2.97 2.27 4.71
CA PRO A 185 -4.31 2.04 4.19
C PRO A 185 -5.27 1.60 5.30
N ARG A 186 -6.43 2.24 5.40
CA ARG A 186 -7.51 1.81 6.33
C ARG A 186 -8.16 0.51 5.87
N ALA A 187 -8.25 0.36 4.55
CA ALA A 187 -8.70 -0.83 3.87
C ALA A 187 -7.86 -0.99 2.61
N VAL A 188 -7.75 -2.20 2.07
CA VAL A 188 -7.13 -2.43 0.78
C VAL A 188 -8.13 -3.02 -0.21
N ALA A 189 -7.92 -2.73 -1.50
CA ALA A 189 -8.72 -3.26 -2.60
C ALA A 189 -10.24 -3.04 -2.45
N GLY A 190 -10.67 -1.91 -1.90
CA GLY A 190 -12.08 -1.63 -1.63
C GLY A 190 -12.72 -2.60 -0.63
N HIS A 191 -12.02 -2.89 0.47
CA HIS A 191 -12.36 -3.94 1.46
C HIS A 191 -12.29 -5.38 0.89
N GLY A 192 -11.45 -5.58 -0.12
CA GLY A 192 -11.12 -6.89 -0.65
C GLY A 192 -10.19 -7.67 0.30
N SER A 193 -9.54 -8.70 -0.24
CA SER A 193 -8.49 -9.43 0.48
C SER A 193 -7.40 -9.85 -0.51
N PRO A 194 -6.65 -8.89 -1.08
CA PRO A 194 -5.70 -9.16 -2.15
C PRO A 194 -4.44 -9.88 -1.66
N VAL A 195 -3.70 -10.44 -2.61
CA VAL A 195 -2.29 -10.79 -2.44
C VAL A 195 -1.45 -9.61 -2.90
N ILE A 196 -0.41 -9.25 -2.15
CA ILE A 196 0.47 -8.13 -2.48
C ILE A 196 1.90 -8.64 -2.59
N LEU A 197 2.55 -8.33 -3.71
CA LEU A 197 3.96 -8.56 -3.97
C LEU A 197 4.67 -7.21 -4.05
N ASN A 198 5.49 -6.90 -3.04
CA ASN A 198 6.24 -5.67 -2.98
C ASN A 198 7.73 -5.94 -3.17
N ASN A 199 8.21 -5.75 -4.40
CA ASN A 199 9.60 -5.95 -4.80
C ASN A 199 10.52 -4.79 -4.41
N ALA A 200 10.04 -3.83 -3.61
CA ALA A 200 10.89 -2.77 -3.10
C ALA A 200 11.84 -3.26 -1.99
N CYS A 201 12.99 -2.61 -1.85
CA CYS A 201 14.03 -2.96 -0.86
C CYS A 201 13.55 -2.76 0.59
N ALA A 202 13.84 -3.71 1.48
CA ALA A 202 13.44 -3.66 2.90
C ALA A 202 11.93 -3.44 3.10
N SER A 203 11.12 -3.83 2.11
CA SER A 203 9.66 -3.64 2.09
C SER A 203 8.91 -4.55 3.05
N TRP A 204 9.58 -5.46 3.75
CA TRP A 204 8.94 -6.34 4.71
C TRP A 204 8.41 -5.58 5.93
N HIS A 205 9.28 -4.87 6.65
CA HIS A 205 9.07 -4.49 8.06
C HIS A 205 7.71 -3.84 8.33
N ARG A 206 7.61 -2.52 8.17
CA ARG A 206 6.38 -1.78 8.47
C ARG A 206 5.26 -2.05 7.47
N LEU A 207 5.60 -2.19 6.19
CA LEU A 207 4.61 -2.28 5.13
C LEU A 207 3.81 -3.59 5.20
N SER A 208 4.45 -4.71 5.59
CA SER A 208 3.68 -5.95 5.78
C SER A 208 2.59 -5.77 6.83
N GLU A 209 2.88 -5.10 7.94
CA GLU A 209 1.91 -4.81 8.98
C GLU A 209 0.77 -3.93 8.46
N THR A 210 1.08 -2.80 7.82
CA THR A 210 0.04 -1.85 7.37
C THR A 210 -0.88 -2.47 6.31
N PHE A 211 -0.34 -3.23 5.37
CA PHE A 211 -1.14 -3.90 4.34
C PHE A 211 -1.95 -5.09 4.89
N ILE A 212 -1.39 -5.88 5.81
CA ILE A 212 -2.13 -6.99 6.44
C ILE A 212 -3.26 -6.46 7.34
N LEU A 213 -3.01 -5.41 8.11
CA LEU A 213 -4.05 -4.73 8.91
C LEU A 213 -5.12 -4.10 8.03
N GLY A 214 -4.73 -3.54 6.88
CA GLY A 214 -5.66 -3.04 5.86
C GLY A 214 -6.51 -4.12 5.18
N GLY A 215 -6.19 -5.41 5.37
CA GLY A 215 -7.01 -6.54 4.91
C GLY A 215 -6.38 -7.43 3.84
N ALA A 216 -5.12 -7.20 3.46
CA ALA A 216 -4.41 -8.11 2.57
C ALA A 216 -4.37 -9.53 3.16
N ARG A 217 -4.63 -10.55 2.34
CA ARG A 217 -4.59 -11.95 2.82
C ARG A 217 -3.18 -12.53 2.81
N ALA A 218 -2.32 -11.97 1.96
CA ALA A 218 -0.91 -12.29 1.89
C ALA A 218 -0.13 -11.07 1.43
N TYR A 219 1.04 -10.86 2.04
CA TYR A 219 1.98 -9.82 1.66
C TYR A 219 3.36 -10.43 1.52
N PHE A 220 3.99 -10.21 0.37
CA PHE A 220 5.39 -10.52 0.12
C PHE A 220 6.19 -9.23 0.14
N GLY A 221 7.27 -9.23 0.91
CA GLY A 221 8.23 -8.13 0.93
C GLY A 221 9.65 -8.64 1.10
N THR A 222 10.61 -7.74 1.03
CA THR A 222 12.03 -8.07 1.12
C THR A 222 12.63 -7.67 2.47
N LEU A 223 13.51 -8.50 3.03
CA LEU A 223 14.25 -8.22 4.27
C LEU A 223 15.44 -7.28 4.04
N TYR A 224 16.01 -7.30 2.83
CA TYR A 224 17.20 -6.54 2.46
C TYR A 224 17.14 -6.18 0.97
N PRO A 225 18.03 -5.29 0.48
CA PRO A 225 18.01 -4.87 -0.91
C PRO A 225 18.05 -6.04 -1.90
N VAL A 226 17.16 -5.97 -2.90
CA VAL A 226 17.08 -6.90 -4.02
C VAL A 226 17.51 -6.20 -5.30
N THR A 227 18.16 -6.93 -6.19
CA THR A 227 18.53 -6.41 -7.52
C THR A 227 17.44 -6.73 -8.53
N VAL A 228 17.55 -6.16 -9.73
CA VAL A 228 16.69 -6.53 -10.85
C VAL A 228 16.80 -8.03 -11.18
N TYR A 229 18.03 -8.58 -11.15
CA TYR A 229 18.31 -10.01 -11.35
C TYR A 229 17.73 -10.92 -10.26
N ASP A 230 17.33 -10.33 -9.13
CA ASP A 230 16.66 -11.02 -8.05
C ASP A 230 15.13 -10.96 -8.23
N ALA A 231 14.60 -9.76 -8.48
CA ALA A 231 13.18 -9.48 -8.45
C ALA A 231 12.41 -10.10 -9.64
N GLU A 232 12.96 -10.01 -10.84
CA GLU A 232 12.30 -10.56 -12.04
C GLU A 232 12.17 -12.08 -12.00
N PRO A 233 13.22 -12.88 -11.72
CA PRO A 233 13.09 -14.34 -11.66
C PRO A 233 12.16 -14.82 -10.54
N VAL A 234 12.17 -14.14 -9.37
CA VAL A 234 11.26 -14.51 -8.28
C VAL A 234 9.81 -14.24 -8.67
N THR A 235 9.54 -13.08 -9.27
CA THR A 235 8.21 -12.67 -9.72
C THR A 235 7.67 -13.60 -10.81
N THR A 236 8.45 -13.85 -11.84
CA THR A 236 8.09 -14.74 -12.95
C THR A 236 7.94 -16.19 -12.50
N GLY A 237 8.80 -16.68 -11.59
CA GLY A 237 8.64 -18.00 -10.98
C GLY A 237 7.31 -18.13 -10.24
N LEU A 238 6.92 -17.10 -9.48
CA LEU A 238 5.71 -17.09 -8.66
C LEU A 238 4.42 -16.98 -9.51
N LEU A 239 4.44 -16.13 -10.54
CA LEU A 239 3.29 -15.89 -11.42
C LEU A 239 3.21 -16.87 -12.61
N GLY A 240 4.32 -17.52 -12.95
CA GLY A 240 4.46 -18.48 -14.03
C GLY A 240 4.51 -19.92 -13.51
N LYS A 241 5.72 -20.50 -13.43
CA LYS A 241 5.97 -21.93 -13.17
C LYS A 241 5.36 -22.47 -11.87
N HIS A 242 5.23 -21.64 -10.84
CA HIS A 242 4.73 -22.05 -9.53
C HIS A 242 3.32 -21.54 -9.23
N PHE A 243 2.66 -20.95 -10.22
CA PHE A 243 1.26 -20.57 -10.12
C PHE A 243 0.38 -21.76 -9.69
N GLY A 244 -0.59 -21.52 -8.80
CA GLY A 244 -1.46 -22.55 -8.25
C GLY A 244 -0.89 -23.33 -7.06
N LYS A 245 0.42 -23.24 -6.78
CA LYS A 245 0.99 -23.82 -5.55
C LYS A 245 0.60 -22.97 -4.32
N PRO A 246 0.62 -23.55 -3.10
CA PRO A 246 0.54 -22.76 -1.88
C PRO A 246 1.59 -21.65 -1.88
N LEU A 247 1.20 -20.43 -1.55
CA LEU A 247 2.03 -19.23 -1.64
C LEU A 247 3.42 -19.37 -0.99
N PRO A 248 3.58 -19.95 0.22
CA PRO A 248 4.90 -20.19 0.80
C PRO A 248 5.77 -21.13 -0.04
N VAL A 249 5.16 -22.17 -0.62
CA VAL A 249 5.86 -23.14 -1.47
C VAL A 249 6.24 -22.52 -2.81
N ALA A 250 5.35 -21.73 -3.39
CA ALA A 250 5.62 -20.98 -4.61
C ALA A 250 6.79 -20.01 -4.39
N LEU A 251 6.75 -19.22 -3.31
CA LEU A 251 7.80 -18.27 -2.98
C LEU A 251 9.14 -18.95 -2.73
N TRP A 252 9.14 -20.01 -1.91
CA TRP A 252 10.36 -20.77 -1.63
C TRP A 252 10.96 -21.32 -2.92
N ALA A 253 10.15 -21.96 -3.78
CA ALA A 253 10.64 -22.52 -5.03
C ALA A 253 11.16 -21.45 -6.00
N SER A 254 10.47 -20.30 -6.13
CA SER A 254 10.92 -19.18 -6.94
C SER A 254 12.27 -18.62 -6.48
N GLN A 255 12.44 -18.41 -5.16
CA GLN A 255 13.72 -17.96 -4.61
C GLN A 255 14.84 -18.99 -4.82
N ARG A 256 14.54 -20.28 -4.64
CA ARG A 256 15.50 -21.35 -4.86
C ARG A 256 16.01 -21.43 -6.30
N GLU A 257 15.12 -21.18 -7.26
CA GLU A 257 15.47 -21.13 -8.68
C GLU A 257 16.26 -19.86 -9.03
N ALA A 258 15.87 -18.71 -8.47
CA ALA A 258 16.55 -17.42 -8.68
C ALA A 258 17.97 -17.38 -8.09
N TYR A 259 18.15 -17.87 -6.85
CA TYR A 259 19.41 -17.78 -6.11
C TYR A 259 20.26 -19.05 -6.17
N GLY A 260 19.70 -20.16 -6.62
CA GLY A 260 20.37 -21.44 -6.71
C GLY A 260 20.28 -22.29 -5.44
N VAL A 261 20.51 -23.60 -5.64
CA VAL A 261 20.23 -24.66 -4.66
C VAL A 261 21.14 -24.63 -3.42
N ASN A 262 22.26 -23.91 -3.48
CA ASN A 262 23.22 -23.82 -2.38
C ASN A 262 23.30 -22.41 -1.77
N SER A 263 22.47 -21.48 -2.25
CA SER A 263 22.46 -20.11 -1.73
C SER A 263 21.66 -20.02 -0.44
N HIS A 264 22.21 -19.31 0.55
CA HIS A 264 21.50 -18.92 1.77
C HIS A 264 20.73 -17.60 1.60
N ARG A 265 20.82 -16.96 0.43
CA ARG A 265 20.12 -15.71 0.13
C ARG A 265 18.65 -16.00 -0.17
N CYS A 266 17.77 -15.54 0.72
CA CYS A 266 16.31 -15.60 0.60
C CYS A 266 15.73 -14.27 1.12
N PRO A 267 15.74 -13.19 0.31
CA PRO A 267 15.28 -11.88 0.75
C PRO A 267 13.79 -11.81 0.97
N TYR A 268 13.01 -12.59 0.22
CA TYR A 268 11.57 -12.49 0.24
C TYR A 268 10.99 -13.29 1.40
N VAL A 269 10.11 -12.63 2.12
CA VAL A 269 9.34 -13.16 3.23
C VAL A 269 7.86 -12.91 2.99
N MET A 270 7.04 -13.80 3.54
CA MET A 270 5.59 -13.74 3.41
C MET A 270 4.94 -13.53 4.78
N ALA A 271 4.00 -12.59 4.86
CA ALA A 271 3.04 -12.43 5.95
C ALA A 271 1.66 -12.84 5.46
N GLY A 272 0.81 -13.28 6.39
CA GLY A 272 -0.60 -13.56 6.13
C GLY A 272 -0.93 -15.05 6.21
N ILE A 273 -1.90 -15.48 5.40
CA ILE A 273 -2.49 -16.81 5.50
C ILE A 273 -1.71 -17.79 4.60
N PHE A 274 -1.13 -18.81 5.21
CA PHE A 274 -0.20 -19.75 4.56
C PHE A 274 -0.82 -20.68 3.50
N PRO A 275 -2.04 -21.24 3.65
CA PRO A 275 -2.57 -22.18 2.66
C PRO A 275 -3.02 -21.52 1.34
N GLN A 276 -2.95 -20.19 1.23
CA GLN A 276 -3.42 -19.45 0.06
C GLN A 276 -2.73 -19.90 -1.23
N ARG A 277 -3.44 -19.80 -2.35
CA ARG A 277 -2.92 -20.06 -3.70
C ARG A 277 -3.27 -18.93 -4.66
N LEU A 278 -2.42 -18.71 -5.66
CA LEU A 278 -2.83 -17.95 -6.84
C LEU A 278 -3.63 -18.88 -7.76
N ARG A 279 -4.91 -18.58 -7.95
CA ARG A 279 -5.83 -19.33 -8.84
C ARG A 279 -6.51 -18.33 -9.75
N THR A 280 -6.84 -18.71 -10.97
CA THR A 280 -7.66 -17.87 -11.86
C THR A 280 -9.08 -18.41 -11.94
N LYS A 281 -10.03 -17.50 -12.12
CA LYS A 281 -11.40 -17.85 -12.49
C LYS A 281 -11.86 -16.87 -13.55
N PHE A 282 -12.24 -17.39 -14.72
CA PHE A 282 -12.67 -16.56 -15.85
C PHE A 282 -13.98 -15.87 -15.51
N ARG A 283 -14.01 -14.55 -15.68
CA ARG A 283 -15.17 -13.69 -15.40
C ARG A 283 -15.07 -12.39 -16.19
N ASP A 284 -16.18 -11.68 -16.30
CA ASP A 284 -16.21 -10.31 -16.84
C ASP A 284 -15.71 -9.34 -15.76
N VAL A 285 -14.39 -9.30 -15.60
CA VAL A 285 -13.72 -8.48 -14.58
C VAL A 285 -14.08 -6.99 -14.73
N PRO A 286 -14.05 -6.38 -15.94
CA PRO A 286 -14.47 -4.99 -16.09
C PRO A 286 -15.89 -4.72 -15.58
N ALA A 287 -16.88 -5.55 -15.94
CA ALA A 287 -18.25 -5.35 -15.49
C ALA A 287 -18.42 -5.52 -13.97
N GLU A 288 -17.76 -6.51 -13.37
CA GLU A 288 -17.78 -6.72 -11.92
C GLU A 288 -17.10 -5.58 -11.15
N THR A 289 -15.97 -5.08 -11.66
CA THR A 289 -15.26 -3.94 -11.06
C THR A 289 -16.11 -2.67 -11.13
N VAL A 290 -16.72 -2.37 -12.29
CA VAL A 290 -17.65 -1.22 -12.42
C VAL A 290 -18.82 -1.35 -11.45
N LYS A 291 -19.42 -2.55 -11.34
CA LYS A 291 -20.50 -2.80 -10.39
C LYS A 291 -20.05 -2.53 -8.95
N THR A 292 -18.88 -3.00 -8.56
CA THR A 292 -18.32 -2.82 -7.21
C THR A 292 -18.06 -1.34 -6.93
N LEU A 293 -17.39 -0.65 -7.84
CA LEU A 293 -17.11 0.80 -7.72
C LEU A 293 -18.40 1.61 -7.54
N LEU A 294 -19.44 1.35 -8.36
CA LEU A 294 -20.73 2.03 -8.25
C LEU A 294 -21.49 1.67 -6.96
N GLN A 295 -21.37 0.44 -6.47
CA GLN A 295 -21.95 0.06 -5.18
C GLN A 295 -21.29 0.81 -4.03
N THR A 296 -19.96 0.88 -4.01
CA THR A 296 -19.19 1.65 -3.02
C THR A 296 -19.50 3.14 -3.13
N ALA A 297 -19.54 3.72 -4.33
CA ALA A 297 -19.91 5.12 -4.54
C ALA A 297 -21.28 5.45 -3.94
N ARG A 298 -22.27 4.57 -4.10
CA ARG A 298 -23.60 4.73 -3.48
C ARG A 298 -23.55 4.71 -1.95
N GLN A 299 -22.64 3.96 -1.33
CA GLN A 299 -22.47 3.94 0.12
C GLN A 299 -21.93 5.29 0.61
N TYR A 300 -20.87 5.81 -0.03
CA TYR A 300 -20.32 7.14 0.27
C TYR A 300 -21.36 8.25 0.04
N LYS A 301 -22.14 8.17 -1.04
CA LYS A 301 -23.25 9.10 -1.30
C LYS A 301 -24.34 9.04 -0.23
N ARG A 302 -24.59 7.87 0.38
CA ARG A 302 -25.53 7.75 1.51
C ARG A 302 -24.95 8.33 2.79
N GLN A 303 -23.66 8.13 3.05
CA GLN A 303 -22.97 8.77 4.18
C GLN A 303 -23.03 10.29 4.08
N LEU A 304 -22.82 10.86 2.88
CA LEU A 304 -23.02 12.29 2.60
C LEU A 304 -24.46 12.77 2.80
N LYS A 305 -25.47 11.90 2.75
CA LYS A 305 -26.86 12.33 3.02
C LYS A 305 -27.21 12.29 4.50
N ASN A 306 -26.49 11.48 5.28
CA ASN A 306 -26.75 11.26 6.69
C ASN A 306 -25.84 12.15 7.57
N GLU A 307 -25.57 13.39 7.16
CA GLU A 307 -24.51 14.31 7.63
C GLU A 307 -24.49 14.69 9.13
N VAL A 308 -25.34 14.09 9.96
CA VAL A 308 -25.52 14.51 11.35
C VAL A 308 -24.19 14.35 12.12
N GLY A 309 -23.56 15.49 12.44
CA GLY A 309 -22.33 15.56 13.25
C GLY A 309 -21.00 15.42 12.51
N LEU A 310 -20.97 15.39 11.17
CA LEU A 310 -19.71 15.33 10.41
C LEU A 310 -19.09 16.72 10.23
N SER A 311 -17.76 16.82 10.42
CA SER A 311 -17.00 18.04 10.13
C SER A 311 -16.96 18.31 8.61
N GLU A 312 -16.82 19.58 8.21
CA GLU A 312 -16.72 19.95 6.78
C GLU A 312 -15.55 19.27 6.07
N LYS A 313 -14.39 19.14 6.73
CA LYS A 313 -13.23 18.39 6.21
C LYS A 313 -13.58 16.92 5.93
N THR A 314 -14.37 16.31 6.81
CA THR A 314 -14.84 14.93 6.62
C THR A 314 -15.79 14.84 5.44
N LYS A 315 -16.72 15.80 5.27
CA LYS A 315 -17.64 15.82 4.13
C LYS A 315 -16.89 15.98 2.81
N GLU A 316 -15.91 16.88 2.76
CA GLU A 316 -15.06 17.08 1.57
C GLU A 316 -14.34 15.79 1.18
N GLY A 317 -13.72 15.09 2.14
CA GLY A 317 -13.06 13.80 1.88
C GLY A 317 -13.99 12.69 1.40
N ILE A 318 -15.21 12.61 1.94
CA ILE A 318 -16.22 11.63 1.48
C ILE A 318 -16.69 11.97 0.06
N LYS A 319 -16.85 13.27 -0.26
CA LYS A 319 -17.20 13.75 -1.60
C LYS A 319 -16.10 13.43 -2.62
N ASP A 320 -14.84 13.73 -2.30
CA ASP A 320 -13.69 13.40 -3.15
C ASP A 320 -13.62 11.90 -3.44
N THR A 321 -13.80 11.06 -2.41
CA THR A 321 -13.84 9.61 -2.56
C THR A 321 -14.98 9.15 -3.48
N PHE A 322 -16.17 9.74 -3.32
CA PHE A 322 -17.32 9.46 -4.18
C PHE A 322 -17.04 9.81 -5.65
N GLU A 323 -16.48 10.99 -5.91
CA GLU A 323 -16.16 11.48 -7.25
C GLU A 323 -15.07 10.62 -7.92
N TYR A 324 -14.05 10.21 -7.17
CA TYR A 324 -13.05 9.26 -7.64
C TYR A 324 -13.70 7.94 -8.10
N LEU A 325 -14.56 7.34 -7.26
CA LEU A 325 -15.21 6.07 -7.56
C LEU A 325 -16.11 6.16 -8.80
N GLU A 326 -16.87 7.25 -8.97
CA GLU A 326 -17.69 7.47 -10.17
C GLU A 326 -16.84 7.65 -11.43
N ARG A 327 -15.76 8.43 -11.34
CA ARG A 327 -14.81 8.65 -12.44
C ARG A 327 -14.17 7.34 -12.90
N GLU A 328 -13.71 6.53 -11.96
CA GLU A 328 -13.12 5.21 -12.23
C GLU A 328 -14.13 4.26 -12.89
N ALA A 329 -15.36 4.20 -12.35
CA ALA A 329 -16.42 3.37 -12.90
C ALA A 329 -16.76 3.77 -14.34
N LYS A 330 -16.88 5.08 -14.60
CA LYS A 330 -17.15 5.64 -15.92
C LYS A 330 -16.03 5.30 -16.91
N GLY A 331 -14.77 5.54 -16.53
CA GLY A 331 -13.61 5.27 -17.39
C GLY A 331 -13.50 3.79 -17.78
N LEU A 332 -13.73 2.88 -16.83
CA LEU A 332 -13.76 1.44 -17.11
C LEU A 332 -14.91 1.04 -18.03
N TYR A 333 -16.11 1.57 -17.79
CA TYR A 333 -17.29 1.27 -18.60
C TYR A 333 -17.09 1.75 -20.05
N GLU A 334 -16.65 2.98 -20.24
CA GLU A 334 -16.43 3.56 -21.57
C GLU A 334 -15.35 2.80 -22.33
N ARG A 335 -14.28 2.38 -21.66
CA ARG A 335 -13.15 1.72 -22.30
C ARG A 335 -13.42 0.25 -22.66
N TRP A 336 -14.09 -0.50 -21.79
CA TRP A 336 -14.14 -1.96 -21.89
C TRP A 336 -15.53 -2.57 -22.05
N ILE A 337 -16.61 -1.82 -21.79
CA ILE A 337 -17.99 -2.35 -21.77
C ILE A 337 -18.85 -1.70 -22.86
N SER A 338 -18.68 -0.40 -23.12
CA SER A 338 -19.50 0.34 -24.06
C SER A 338 -19.41 -0.24 -25.50
N PRO A 339 -20.54 -0.39 -26.21
CA PRO A 339 -20.59 -0.99 -27.55
C PRO A 339 -19.70 -0.29 -28.59
N ARG A 340 -19.38 0.98 -28.38
CA ARG A 340 -18.52 1.78 -29.29
C ARG A 340 -17.10 1.21 -29.43
N ASN A 341 -16.58 0.50 -28.44
CA ASN A 341 -15.23 -0.07 -28.47
C ASN A 341 -15.17 -1.55 -28.87
N ILE A 342 -16.31 -2.24 -28.96
CA ILE A 342 -16.37 -3.60 -29.52
C ILE A 342 -16.18 -3.54 -31.05
N ALA A 343 -16.58 -2.43 -31.68
CA ALA A 343 -16.40 -2.18 -33.11
C ALA A 343 -15.00 -1.62 -33.47
N ASN A 344 -14.29 -1.01 -32.51
CA ASN A 344 -12.93 -0.48 -32.67
C ASN A 344 -12.22 -0.50 -31.30
N PRO A 345 -11.45 -1.56 -30.97
CA PRO A 345 -10.70 -1.58 -29.72
C PRO A 345 -9.70 -0.41 -29.69
N PRO A 346 -9.55 0.31 -28.56
CA PRO A 346 -8.57 1.37 -28.46
C PRO A 346 -7.17 0.80 -28.73
N ALA A 347 -6.36 1.51 -29.52
CA ALA A 347 -4.98 1.16 -29.75
C ALA A 347 -4.28 0.93 -28.40
N ASN A 348 -3.52 -0.17 -28.32
CA ASN A 348 -2.55 -0.39 -27.25
C ASN A 348 -1.79 0.94 -27.05
N PRO A 349 -1.52 1.40 -25.81
CA PRO A 349 -0.62 2.51 -25.61
C PRO A 349 0.78 2.07 -26.05
N THR A 350 1.04 2.19 -27.35
CA THR A 350 2.36 2.11 -27.93
C THR A 350 3.13 3.32 -27.46
N ARG A 351 4.20 3.06 -26.71
CA ARG A 351 5.49 3.77 -26.75
C ARG A 351 5.42 5.14 -27.42
N HIS A 352 5.37 6.19 -26.60
CA HIS A 352 5.95 7.46 -27.01
C HIS A 352 7.38 7.48 -26.47
N ASN A 353 8.31 7.69 -27.40
CA ASN A 353 9.76 7.78 -27.20
C ASN A 353 10.14 8.81 -26.14
#